data_AF-A0A2E3AKF9-F1
#
_entry.id   AF-A0A2E3AKF9-F1
#
_cell.length_a   1.000
_cell.length_b   1.000
_cell.length_c   1.000
_cell.angle_alpha   90.00
_cell.angle_beta   90.00
_cell.angle_gamma   90.00
#
_symmetry.space_group_name_H-M   'P 1'
#
loop_
_entity.id
_entity.type
_entity.pdbx_description
1 polymer ?
#
loop_
_entity_poly.entity_id
_entity_poly.type
_entity_poly.pdbx_seq_one_letter_code
_entity_poly.pdbx_strand_id
1 'polypeptide(L)'
;MNGQTYRVQVAALNEFGVGESESTSGFKPIGAPTSPTEVSVSSGDSTATVLWKSPVSDGGSSIVKYVVTSNPGRIEKTVTDYA
;
A
#
# COMPACT_ATOMS: atom_id res chain seq x y z
N MET A 1 -1.96 -11.28 1.48
CA MET A 1 -3.00 -11.70 2.43
C MET A 1 -4.22 -10.84 2.13
N ASN A 2 -4.93 -11.11 1.03
CA ASN A 2 -5.74 -10.09 0.37
C ASN A 2 -7.20 -10.54 0.32
N GLY A 3 -8.11 -9.74 0.90
CA GLY A 3 -9.54 -9.83 0.65
C GLY A 3 -10.42 -10.33 1.80
N GLN A 4 -9.83 -10.95 2.83
CA GLN A 4 -10.59 -11.48 3.96
C GLN A 4 -11.03 -10.37 4.91
N THR A 5 -12.31 -10.35 5.24
CA THR A 5 -12.86 -9.48 6.28
C THR A 5 -12.65 -10.14 7.63
N TYR A 6 -12.01 -9.41 8.55
CA TYR A 6 -11.73 -9.83 9.92
C TYR A 6 -12.68 -9.16 10.89
N ARG A 7 -12.91 -9.81 12.03
CA ARG A 7 -13.59 -9.24 13.20
C ARG A 7 -12.70 -9.48 14.40
N VAL A 8 -12.65 -8.52 15.32
CA VAL A 8 -11.95 -8.66 16.59
C VAL A 8 -12.99 -8.78 17.69
N GLN A 9 -12.76 -9.68 18.63
CA GLN A 9 -13.57 -9.87 19.83
C GLN A 9 -12.66 -9.64 21.05
N VAL A 10 -13.11 -8.83 22.00
CA VAL A 10 -12.34 -8.48 23.20
C VAL A 10 -13.16 -8.83 24.45
N ALA A 11 -12.53 -9.52 25.40
CA ALA A 11 -13.10 -9.86 26.71
C ALA A 11 -12.04 -9.67 27.80
N ALA A 12 -12.47 -9.21 28.98
CA ALA A 12 -11.59 -9.08 30.15
C ALA A 12 -11.46 -10.42 30.88
N LEU A 13 -10.27 -10.71 31.41
CA LEU A 13 -9.98 -11.91 32.22
C LEU A 13 -9.41 -11.46 33.58
N ASN A 14 -9.95 -11.99 34.67
CA ASN A 14 -9.35 -11.91 36.00
C ASN A 14 -9.22 -13.32 36.61
N GLU A 15 -8.78 -13.41 37.86
CA GLU A 15 -8.62 -14.70 38.56
C GLU A 15 -9.92 -15.50 38.72
N PHE A 16 -11.08 -14.85 38.59
CA PHE A 16 -12.41 -15.45 38.72
C PHE A 16 -13.04 -15.86 37.37
N GLY A 17 -12.47 -15.48 36.23
CA GLY A 17 -12.90 -15.94 34.90
C GLY A 17 -12.89 -14.88 33.79
N VAL A 18 -13.41 -15.29 32.63
CA VAL A 18 -13.56 -14.44 31.42
C VAL A 18 -14.92 -13.76 31.44
N GLY A 19 -14.94 -12.43 31.31
CA GLY A 19 -16.15 -11.62 31.23
C GLY A 19 -16.83 -11.65 29.86
N GLU A 20 -17.90 -10.87 29.71
CA GLU A 20 -18.58 -10.70 28.43
C GLU A 20 -17.64 -10.11 27.37
N SER A 21 -17.88 -10.50 26.13
CA SER A 21 -17.06 -10.13 25.00
C SER A 21 -17.78 -9.13 24.10
N GLU A 22 -17.07 -8.13 23.60
CA GLU A 22 -17.56 -7.19 22.60
C GLU A 22 -16.85 -7.42 21.26
N SER A 23 -17.59 -7.32 20.15
CA SER A 23 -17.06 -7.58 18.81
C SER A 23 -17.09 -6.35 17.92
N THR A 24 -16.04 -6.14 17.14
CA THR A 24 -16.00 -5.10 16.11
C THR A 24 -16.88 -5.47 14.92
N SER A 25 -17.26 -4.45 14.12
CA SER A 25 -17.68 -4.68 12.74
C SER A 25 -16.52 -5.27 11.91
N GLY A 26 -16.85 -5.82 10.74
CA GLY A 26 -15.85 -6.42 9.85
C GLY A 26 -14.92 -5.37 9.24
N PHE A 27 -13.61 -5.58 9.29
CA PHE A 27 -12.62 -4.73 8.62
C PHE A 27 -11.67 -5.55 7.75
N LYS A 28 -11.01 -4.89 6.78
CA LYS A 28 -9.96 -5.49 5.96
C LYS A 28 -8.63 -4.82 6.30
N PRO A 29 -7.59 -5.57 6.67
CA PRO A 29 -6.25 -5.02 6.82
C PRO A 29 -5.80 -4.35 5.53
N ILE A 30 -5.25 -3.14 5.65
CA ILE A 30 -4.65 -2.40 4.54
C ILE A 30 -3.15 -2.73 4.53
N GLY A 31 -2.64 -3.13 3.37
CA GLY A 31 -1.22 -3.38 3.13
C GLY A 31 -0.60 -2.32 2.24
N ALA A 32 0.70 -2.46 1.96
CA ALA A 32 1.34 -1.67 0.93
C ALA A 32 0.81 -2.06 -0.47
N PRO A 33 0.77 -1.13 -1.44
CA PRO A 33 0.55 -1.48 -2.83
C PRO A 33 1.65 -2.42 -3.32
N THR A 34 1.33 -3.25 -4.32
CA THR A 34 2.34 -4.03 -5.03
C THR A 34 3.21 -3.11 -5.90
N SER A 35 4.26 -3.63 -6.54
CA SER A 35 5.06 -2.84 -7.47
C SER A 35 4.22 -2.32 -8.66
N PRO A 36 4.54 -1.13 -9.20
CA PRO A 36 4.04 -0.70 -10.50
C PRO A 36 4.32 -1.75 -11.58
N THR A 37 3.51 -1.74 -12.63
CA THR A 37 3.66 -2.68 -13.76
C THR A 37 4.12 -1.94 -15.01
N GLU A 38 4.62 -2.67 -16.01
CA GLU A 38 5.02 -2.12 -17.32
C GLU A 38 5.96 -0.90 -17.21
N VAL A 39 6.92 -0.96 -16.29
CA VAL A 39 7.92 0.11 -16.10
C VAL A 39 8.84 0.15 -17.32
N SER A 40 8.93 1.30 -17.99
CA SER A 40 9.80 1.53 -19.13
C SER A 40 10.47 2.90 -19.04
N VAL A 41 11.63 3.03 -19.67
CA VAL A 41 12.45 4.25 -19.65
C VAL A 41 12.91 4.56 -21.07
N SER A 42 12.80 5.82 -21.47
CA SER A 42 13.45 6.35 -22.67
C SER A 42 14.44 7.46 -22.31
N SER A 43 15.63 7.39 -22.90
CA SER A 43 16.69 8.38 -22.71
C SER A 43 16.50 9.59 -23.62
N GLY A 44 16.63 10.79 -23.05
CA GLY A 44 16.77 12.05 -23.77
C GLY A 44 18.13 12.70 -23.50
N ASP A 45 18.34 13.89 -24.05
CA ASP A 45 19.54 14.66 -23.74
C ASP A 45 19.50 15.13 -22.29
N SER A 46 20.44 14.64 -21.46
CA SER A 46 20.51 14.85 -20.00
C SER A 46 19.24 14.48 -19.20
N THR A 47 18.29 13.78 -19.81
CA THR A 47 16.97 13.50 -19.24
C THR A 47 16.56 12.05 -19.46
N ALA A 48 15.63 11.57 -18.62
CA ALA A 48 15.02 10.26 -18.78
C ALA A 48 13.51 10.40 -18.57
N THR A 49 12.73 9.85 -19.49
CA THR A 49 11.28 9.74 -19.36
C THR A 49 10.96 8.36 -18.84
N VAL A 50 10.24 8.28 -17.73
CA VAL A 50 9.85 7.01 -17.09
C VAL A 50 8.34 6.87 -17.22
N LEU A 51 7.89 5.74 -17.73
CA LEU A 51 6.48 5.38 -17.86
C LEU A 51 6.23 4.10 -17.07
N TRP A 52 5.06 4.00 -16.44
CA TRP A 52 4.61 2.82 -15.73
C TRP A 52 3.08 2.77 -15.71
N LYS A 53 2.54 1.60 -15.40
CA LYS A 53 1.14 1.39 -15.05
C LYS A 53 0.99 1.19 -13.56
N SER A 54 -0.22 1.47 -13.07
CA SER A 54 -0.58 1.23 -11.67
C SER A 54 -0.31 -0.22 -11.25
N PRO A 55 0.02 -0.45 -9.97
CA PRO A 55 0.09 -1.78 -9.39
C PRO A 55 -1.19 -2.58 -9.60
N VAL A 56 -1.07 -3.91 -9.65
CA VAL A 56 -2.24 -4.82 -9.71
C VAL A 56 -3.08 -4.72 -8.43
N SER A 57 -2.45 -4.43 -7.29
CA SER A 57 -3.15 -4.16 -6.03
C SER A 57 -2.58 -2.92 -5.36
N ASP A 58 -3.47 -2.05 -4.90
CA ASP A 58 -3.17 -0.86 -4.10
C ASP A 58 -3.01 -1.18 -2.59
N GLY A 59 -3.11 -2.46 -2.22
CA GLY A 59 -3.06 -2.89 -0.82
C GLY A 59 -4.35 -2.62 -0.04
N GLY A 60 -5.43 -2.18 -0.69
CA GLY A 60 -6.71 -1.84 -0.06
C GLY A 60 -6.85 -0.36 0.30
N SER A 61 -5.99 0.52 -0.21
CA SER A 61 -6.09 1.97 -0.05
C SER A 61 -5.54 2.69 -1.28
N SER A 62 -6.20 3.77 -1.68
CA SER A 62 -5.81 4.55 -2.86
C SER A 62 -4.34 4.97 -2.81
N ILE A 63 -3.64 4.79 -3.92
CA ILE A 63 -2.27 5.29 -4.07
C ILE A 63 -2.29 6.82 -4.00
N VAL A 64 -1.35 7.44 -3.30
CA VAL A 64 -1.29 8.91 -3.17
C VAL A 64 -0.09 9.53 -3.88
N LYS A 65 0.96 8.74 -4.13
CA LYS A 65 2.15 9.15 -4.85
C LYS A 65 2.97 7.96 -5.35
N TYR A 66 3.76 8.19 -6.38
CA TYR A 66 4.87 7.34 -6.79
C TYR A 66 6.20 8.00 -6.42
N VAL A 67 7.20 7.20 -6.01
CA VAL A 67 8.57 7.63 -5.77
C VAL A 67 9.47 7.00 -6.83
N VAL A 68 10.15 7.83 -7.61
CA VAL A 68 11.07 7.40 -8.67
C VAL A 68 12.48 7.81 -8.25
N THR A 69 13.39 6.85 -8.15
CA THR A 69 14.78 7.07 -7.72
C THR A 69 15.75 6.66 -8.84
N SER A 70 16.65 7.54 -9.24
CA SER A 70 17.72 7.21 -10.20
C SER A 70 18.95 6.63 -9.51
N ASN A 71 19.69 5.77 -10.22
CA ASN A 71 21.01 5.33 -9.80
C ASN A 71 21.91 5.22 -11.05
N PRO A 72 23.12 5.82 -11.07
CA PRO A 72 23.74 6.62 -10.00
C PRO A 72 23.08 8.01 -9.83
N GLY A 73 23.46 8.72 -8.76
CA GLY A 73 23.05 10.10 -8.50
C GLY A 73 21.86 10.28 -7.54
N ARG A 74 21.11 9.21 -7.22
CA ARG A 74 20.00 9.22 -6.23
C ARG A 74 19.06 10.41 -6.40
N ILE A 75 18.68 10.71 -7.64
CA ILE A 75 17.69 11.74 -7.92
C ILE A 75 16.35 11.14 -7.58
N GLU A 76 15.67 11.69 -6.58
CA GLU A 76 14.34 11.27 -6.16
C GLU A 76 13.30 12.26 -6.69
N LYS A 77 12.30 11.74 -7.39
CA LYS A 77 11.12 12.50 -7.79
C LYS A 77 9.85 11.84 -7.28
N THR A 78 8.92 12.68 -6.82
CA THR A 78 7.57 12.27 -6.42
C THR A 78 6.56 12.68 -7.47
N VAL A 79 5.69 11.76 -7.86
CA VAL A 79 4.58 12.01 -8.80
C VAL A 79 3.26 11.80 -8.07
N THR A 80 2.46 12.86 -7.99
CA THR A 80 1.15 12.89 -7.29
C THR A 80 -0.03 13.06 -8.24
N ASP A 81 0.20 13.62 -9.43
CA ASP A 81 -0.79 13.77 -10.49
C ASP A 81 -0.60 12.62 -11.48
N TYR A 82 -1.37 11.55 -11.30
CA TYR A 82 -1.39 10.40 -12.18
C TYR A 82 -2.85 10.19 -12.62
N ALA A 83 -3.10 10.32 -13.92
CA ALA A 83 -4.42 10.14 -14.54
C ALA A 83 -4.60 8.70 -15.05
#